data_AF-A0A945FYJ4-F1
#
_entry.id   AF-A0A945FYJ4-F1
#
_cell.length_a   1.000
_cell.length_b   1.000
_cell.length_c   1.000
_cell.angle_alpha   90.00
_cell.angle_beta   90.00
_cell.angle_gamma   90.00
#
_symmetry.space_group_name_H-M   'P 1'
#
loop_
_entity.id
_entity.type
_entity.pdbx_description
1 polymer ?
#
loop_
_entity_poly.entity_id
_entity_poly.type
_entity_poly.pdbx_seq_one_letter_code
_entity_poly.pdbx_strand_id
1 'polypeptide(L)'
;MDISVMSWNMAGAKLFEQLDPEPGSAAGRYTAAFRKVWENSIGNWLVSPDQNQPDQNRPDIILLQECIGFDDLSNMAPHRWQSGSTILGEIFSGYECFFFPAVTSHNNPHPGKWNRYVEGGSVTNCIPAHVDIQQGYGICVRKGISSRKLWVPLADSKNMATDADIAEADCHSCFEPISITTGLYLGQRDTEPRLVIMGRAKLESDGESRYLNYLNIHLNTLSGEREGNVRLNRRAGASRLRQVELILDNIVSAYQETTRYRIPAGIEPSRRDIWIIGGDFNTTPDSEEIRMIRQAGFIDVIPDKRIEDANPDSVFHNRIGSKWSLHDSKTPAINVDYIFCGLEQFTFASDGLNTTESRRPFRPCFEDPAFASDHALLFAKIRL
;
A
#
# COMPACT_ATOMS: atom_id res chain seq x y z
N MET A 1 -13.31 -19.74 0.34
CA MET A 1 -13.37 -18.29 0.01
C MET A 1 -12.00 -17.84 -0.43
N ASP A 2 -11.90 -17.11 -1.54
CA ASP A 2 -10.63 -16.62 -2.08
C ASP A 2 -10.48 -15.12 -1.81
N ILE A 3 -9.27 -14.70 -1.43
CA ILE A 3 -8.89 -13.31 -1.19
C ILE A 3 -7.69 -13.00 -2.05
N SER A 4 -7.77 -11.92 -2.83
CA SER A 4 -6.66 -11.43 -3.65
C SER A 4 -6.23 -10.04 -3.20
N VAL A 5 -4.97 -9.87 -2.76
CA VAL A 5 -4.43 -8.58 -2.34
C VAL A 5 -3.19 -8.25 -3.15
N MET A 6 -3.09 -6.99 -3.57
CA MET A 6 -1.91 -6.46 -4.24
C MET A 6 -1.27 -5.37 -3.37
N SER A 7 0.06 -5.29 -3.34
CA SER A 7 0.79 -4.21 -2.71
C SER A 7 1.85 -3.64 -3.65
N TRP A 8 1.95 -2.32 -3.72
CA TRP A 8 2.92 -1.66 -4.60
C TRP A 8 3.36 -0.28 -4.08
N ASN A 9 4.67 -0.10 -3.91
CA ASN A 9 5.26 1.22 -3.75
C ASN A 9 5.41 1.88 -5.13
N MET A 10 4.65 2.94 -5.37
CA MET A 10 4.57 3.61 -6.66
C MET A 10 5.72 4.61 -6.90
N ALA A 11 6.56 4.87 -5.89
CA ALA A 11 7.66 5.84 -5.94
C ALA A 11 7.23 7.24 -6.45
N GLY A 12 5.98 7.64 -6.18
CA GLY A 12 5.35 8.80 -6.80
C GLY A 12 5.98 10.13 -6.41
N ALA A 13 6.73 10.22 -5.30
CA ALA A 13 7.41 11.45 -4.90
C ALA A 13 8.42 11.96 -5.94
N LYS A 14 9.01 11.05 -6.74
CA LYS A 14 9.89 11.40 -7.87
C LYS A 14 9.14 12.19 -8.95
N LEU A 15 7.80 12.08 -8.99
CA LEU A 15 6.97 12.74 -9.99
C LEU A 15 6.94 14.26 -9.85
N PHE A 16 7.12 14.81 -8.65
CA PHE A 16 7.07 16.27 -8.49
C PHE A 16 8.14 16.99 -9.32
N GLU A 17 9.14 16.26 -9.84
CA GLU A 17 10.17 16.76 -10.74
C GLU A 17 9.79 16.66 -12.24
N GLN A 18 8.70 15.95 -12.56
CA GLN A 18 8.29 15.55 -13.91
C GLN A 18 6.86 15.99 -14.27
N LEU A 19 6.34 17.03 -13.60
CA LEU A 19 4.99 17.56 -13.87
C LEU A 19 4.84 17.98 -15.33
N ASP A 20 3.63 17.88 -15.87
CA ASP A 20 3.32 18.30 -17.24
C ASP A 20 3.16 19.82 -17.35
N PRO A 21 3.53 20.43 -18.49
CA PRO A 21 3.31 21.86 -18.72
C PRO A 21 1.83 22.21 -18.79
N GLU A 22 1.51 23.49 -18.60
CA GLU A 22 0.16 24.02 -18.85
C GLU A 22 -0.23 23.94 -20.34
N PRO A 23 -1.54 23.88 -20.67
CA PRO A 23 -2.71 23.98 -19.78
C PRO A 23 -3.24 22.62 -19.26
N GLY A 24 -2.53 21.52 -19.52
CA GLY A 24 -2.99 20.18 -19.15
C GLY A 24 -2.96 19.90 -17.64
N SER A 25 -3.50 18.73 -17.28
CA SER A 25 -3.36 18.10 -15.97
C SER A 25 -1.88 17.99 -15.55
N ALA A 26 -1.54 18.38 -14.32
CA ALA A 26 -0.15 18.38 -13.84
C ALA A 26 0.46 16.97 -13.79
N ALA A 27 -0.36 15.93 -13.51
CA ALA A 27 0.07 14.54 -13.44
C ALA A 27 -0.34 13.71 -14.67
N GLY A 28 -0.56 14.32 -15.83
CA GLY A 28 -1.08 13.65 -17.04
C GLY A 28 -0.22 12.47 -17.52
N ARG A 29 1.07 12.71 -17.81
CA ARG A 29 2.02 11.68 -18.26
C ARG A 29 2.21 10.55 -17.23
N TYR A 30 2.24 10.89 -15.95
CA TYR A 30 2.31 9.91 -14.87
C TYR A 30 1.11 8.97 -14.88
N THR A 31 -0.08 9.57 -14.90
CA THR A 31 -1.35 8.84 -14.90
C THR A 31 -1.42 7.93 -16.12
N ALA A 32 -1.04 8.43 -17.29
CA ALA A 32 -0.99 7.66 -18.52
C ALA A 32 0.04 6.51 -18.47
N ALA A 33 1.25 6.76 -17.95
CA ALA A 33 2.30 5.75 -17.84
C ALA A 33 1.89 4.60 -16.90
N PHE A 34 1.40 4.94 -15.71
CA PHE A 34 0.94 3.94 -14.73
C PHE A 34 -0.32 3.21 -15.20
N ARG A 35 -1.29 3.90 -15.83
CA ARG A 35 -2.46 3.24 -16.45
C ARG A 35 -2.02 2.25 -17.53
N LYS A 36 -1.09 2.65 -18.40
CA LYS A 36 -0.56 1.78 -19.45
C LYS A 36 0.13 0.54 -18.89
N VAL A 37 0.90 0.70 -17.81
CA VAL A 37 1.55 -0.42 -17.09
C VAL A 37 0.50 -1.32 -16.44
N TRP A 38 -0.51 -0.75 -15.81
CA TRP A 38 -1.63 -1.48 -15.21
C TRP A 38 -2.36 -2.34 -16.26
N GLU A 39 -2.72 -1.74 -17.38
CA GLU A 39 -3.51 -2.42 -18.42
C GLU A 39 -2.68 -3.45 -19.21
N ASN A 40 -1.46 -3.10 -19.62
CA ASN A 40 -0.69 -3.89 -20.60
C ASN A 40 0.42 -4.75 -20.00
N SER A 41 0.85 -4.48 -18.77
CA SER A 41 1.90 -5.26 -18.11
C SER A 41 1.33 -6.04 -16.93
N ILE A 42 0.80 -5.34 -15.92
CA ILE A 42 0.30 -5.97 -14.69
C ILE A 42 -0.97 -6.79 -14.99
N GLY A 43 -1.92 -6.25 -15.74
CA GLY A 43 -3.16 -6.95 -16.10
C GLY A 43 -2.89 -8.26 -16.82
N ASN A 44 -2.00 -8.24 -17.83
CA ASN A 44 -1.57 -9.44 -18.55
C ASN A 44 -0.85 -10.44 -17.64
N TRP A 45 0.01 -9.95 -16.75
CA TRP A 45 0.65 -10.80 -15.76
C TRP A 45 -0.38 -11.46 -14.85
N LEU A 46 -1.39 -10.74 -14.36
CA LEU A 46 -2.43 -11.28 -13.47
C LEU A 46 -3.33 -12.33 -14.14
N VAL A 47 -3.54 -12.28 -15.45
CA VAL A 47 -4.28 -13.32 -16.18
C VAL A 47 -3.54 -14.66 -16.07
N SER A 48 -4.25 -15.73 -15.70
CA SER A 48 -3.68 -17.08 -15.73
C SER A 48 -3.86 -17.65 -17.14
N PRO A 49 -2.82 -18.23 -17.76
CA PRO A 49 -2.91 -18.78 -19.11
C PRO A 49 -3.95 -19.93 -19.24
N ASP A 50 -4.30 -20.58 -18.12
CA ASP A 50 -5.21 -21.73 -18.10
C ASP A 50 -6.69 -21.36 -17.85
N GLN A 51 -7.04 -20.07 -17.70
CA GLN A 51 -8.40 -19.67 -17.33
C GLN A 51 -9.02 -18.69 -18.33
N ASN A 52 -10.08 -19.14 -19.00
CA ASN A 52 -10.96 -18.33 -19.87
C ASN A 52 -11.78 -17.26 -19.09
N GLN A 53 -11.34 -16.82 -17.92
CA GLN A 53 -12.01 -15.80 -17.10
C GLN A 53 -11.00 -14.72 -16.69
N PRO A 54 -10.92 -13.60 -17.43
CA PRO A 54 -9.97 -12.52 -17.18
C PRO A 54 -10.18 -11.80 -15.82
N ASP A 55 -11.31 -12.01 -15.16
CA ASP A 55 -11.64 -11.32 -13.91
C ASP A 55 -11.30 -12.10 -12.62
N GLN A 56 -10.98 -13.40 -12.70
CA GLN A 56 -10.74 -14.23 -11.50
C GLN A 56 -9.46 -13.89 -10.72
N ASN A 57 -8.51 -13.20 -11.34
CA ASN A 57 -7.21 -12.89 -10.72
C ASN A 57 -6.98 -11.39 -10.49
N ARG A 58 -8.03 -10.57 -10.62
CA ARG A 58 -7.95 -9.17 -10.23
C ARG A 58 -7.91 -9.07 -8.71
N PRO A 59 -7.01 -8.25 -8.12
CA PRO A 59 -6.98 -8.07 -6.68
C PRO A 59 -8.31 -7.50 -6.19
N ASP A 60 -8.78 -7.99 -5.05
CA ASP A 60 -9.90 -7.43 -4.31
C ASP A 60 -9.52 -6.08 -3.70
N ILE A 61 -8.28 -5.99 -3.20
CA ILE A 61 -7.73 -4.81 -2.53
C ILE A 61 -6.32 -4.54 -3.07
N ILE A 62 -6.04 -3.27 -3.35
CA ILE A 62 -4.71 -2.77 -3.72
C ILE A 62 -4.22 -1.79 -2.64
N LEU A 63 -3.04 -2.06 -2.10
CA LEU A 63 -2.36 -1.26 -1.08
C LEU A 63 -1.20 -0.50 -1.75
N LEU A 64 -1.25 0.82 -1.77
CA LEU A 64 -0.29 1.65 -2.47
C LEU A 64 0.48 2.57 -1.52
N GLN A 65 1.79 2.66 -1.73
CA GLN A 65 2.68 3.55 -0.97
C GLN A 65 3.33 4.59 -1.89
N GLU A 66 3.73 5.72 -1.31
CA GLU A 66 4.33 6.86 -2.03
C GLU A 66 3.45 7.38 -3.17
N CYS A 67 2.13 7.32 -3.00
CA CYS A 67 1.18 7.99 -3.88
C CYS A 67 1.30 9.50 -3.74
N ILE A 68 0.84 10.22 -4.75
CA ILE A 68 0.82 11.68 -4.75
C ILE A 68 -0.57 12.23 -5.04
N GLY A 69 -0.78 13.48 -4.68
CA GLY A 69 -1.98 14.24 -4.98
C GLY A 69 -1.73 15.73 -4.87
N PHE A 70 -2.72 16.51 -5.32
CA PHE A 70 -2.73 17.96 -5.19
C PHE A 70 -4.09 18.41 -4.67
N ASP A 71 -4.09 19.47 -3.87
CA ASP A 71 -5.32 20.18 -3.48
C ASP A 71 -5.18 21.65 -3.85
N ASP A 72 -6.05 22.14 -4.73
CA ASP A 72 -6.04 23.54 -5.16
C ASP A 72 -6.89 24.35 -4.18
N LEU A 73 -6.22 25.11 -3.31
CA LEU A 73 -6.86 25.92 -2.28
C LEU A 73 -7.36 27.26 -2.82
N SER A 74 -7.27 27.50 -4.13
CA SER A 74 -7.84 28.69 -4.77
C SER A 74 -9.35 28.54 -5.00
N ASN A 75 -10.01 29.67 -5.26
CA ASN A 75 -11.44 29.68 -5.63
C ASN A 75 -11.68 29.35 -7.13
N MET A 76 -10.66 28.89 -7.87
CA MET A 76 -10.78 28.59 -9.29
C MET A 76 -11.11 27.11 -9.53
N ALA A 77 -11.71 26.80 -10.68
CA ALA A 77 -12.05 25.41 -11.03
C ALA A 77 -10.75 24.59 -11.19
N PRO A 78 -10.55 23.51 -10.40
CA PRO A 78 -9.29 22.81 -10.26
C PRO A 78 -9.09 21.79 -11.38
N HIS A 79 -8.93 22.25 -12.63
CA HIS A 79 -8.76 21.32 -13.75
C HIS A 79 -7.33 20.79 -13.88
N ARG A 80 -6.32 21.56 -13.43
CA ARG A 80 -4.91 21.18 -13.54
C ARG A 80 -4.42 20.30 -12.40
N TRP A 81 -4.83 20.62 -11.17
CA TRP A 81 -4.33 20.01 -9.94
C TRP A 81 -5.28 18.92 -9.48
N GLN A 82 -4.91 17.67 -9.73
CA GLN A 82 -5.78 16.53 -9.47
C GLN A 82 -5.55 15.99 -8.07
N SER A 83 -6.64 15.72 -7.35
CA SER A 83 -6.56 15.01 -6.08
C SER A 83 -5.94 13.61 -6.26
N GLY A 84 -5.30 13.09 -5.21
CA GLY A 84 -4.70 11.76 -5.28
C GLY A 84 -5.70 10.66 -5.60
N SER A 85 -6.95 10.76 -5.11
CA SER A 85 -8.03 9.82 -5.45
C SER A 85 -8.41 9.88 -6.93
N THR A 86 -8.43 11.07 -7.55
CA THR A 86 -8.67 11.24 -8.98
C THR A 86 -7.56 10.57 -9.80
N ILE A 87 -6.29 10.84 -9.47
CA ILE A 87 -5.13 10.24 -10.14
C ILE A 87 -5.18 8.71 -10.04
N LEU A 88 -5.42 8.17 -8.85
CA LEU A 88 -5.50 6.72 -8.62
C LEU A 88 -6.68 6.09 -9.35
N GLY A 89 -7.87 6.71 -9.31
CA GLY A 89 -9.07 6.23 -9.99
C GLY A 89 -8.92 6.24 -11.51
N GLU A 90 -8.11 7.16 -12.03
CA GLU A 90 -7.71 7.13 -13.42
C GLU A 90 -6.78 5.95 -13.74
N ILE A 91 -5.77 5.66 -12.91
CA ILE A 91 -4.83 4.54 -13.13
C ILE A 91 -5.52 3.18 -13.01
N PHE A 92 -6.28 2.97 -11.91
CA PHE A 92 -6.85 1.68 -11.53
C PHE A 92 -8.34 1.61 -11.88
N SER A 93 -8.64 1.60 -13.19
CA SER A 93 -10.02 1.48 -13.65
C SER A 93 -10.68 0.20 -13.13
N GLY A 94 -11.94 0.31 -12.70
CA GLY A 94 -12.68 -0.79 -12.07
C GLY A 94 -12.54 -0.87 -10.53
N TYR A 95 -11.80 0.05 -9.93
CA TYR A 95 -11.66 0.19 -8.47
C TYR A 95 -12.29 1.48 -7.97
N GLU A 96 -12.65 1.49 -6.68
CA GLU A 96 -12.86 2.70 -5.89
C GLU A 96 -11.56 3.05 -5.19
N CYS A 97 -11.05 4.26 -5.38
CA CYS A 97 -9.71 4.65 -4.96
C CYS A 97 -9.74 5.76 -3.91
N PHE A 98 -9.04 5.54 -2.82
CA PHE A 98 -8.94 6.44 -1.67
C PHE A 98 -7.48 6.87 -1.50
N PHE A 99 -7.28 8.14 -1.18
CA PHE A 99 -5.96 8.72 -0.95
C PHE A 99 -5.89 9.31 0.47
N PHE A 100 -4.76 9.05 1.13
CA PHE A 100 -4.48 9.45 2.50
C PHE A 100 -3.13 10.16 2.55
N PRO A 101 -3.10 11.50 2.50
CA PRO A 101 -1.86 12.26 2.53
C PRO A 101 -1.17 12.09 3.90
N ALA A 102 0.09 11.69 3.87
CA ALA A 102 0.92 11.55 5.08
C ALA A 102 1.73 12.82 5.36
N VAL A 103 2.15 13.51 4.30
CA VAL A 103 2.95 14.71 4.38
C VAL A 103 2.50 15.69 3.30
N THR A 104 2.27 16.95 3.68
CA THR A 104 1.81 17.99 2.74
C THR A 104 2.61 19.29 2.84
N SER A 105 2.57 20.12 1.79
CA SER A 105 3.28 21.40 1.79
C SER A 105 2.70 22.41 2.78
N HIS A 106 1.41 22.32 3.11
CA HIS A 106 0.77 23.22 4.07
C HIS A 106 0.85 22.73 5.52
N ASN A 107 0.63 21.42 5.76
CA ASN A 107 0.67 20.87 7.12
C ASN A 107 2.09 20.56 7.60
N ASN A 108 3.03 20.38 6.67
CA ASN A 108 4.43 20.09 6.96
C ASN A 108 5.36 21.02 6.16
N PRO A 109 5.30 22.35 6.33
CA PRO A 109 5.89 23.34 5.42
C PRO A 109 7.42 23.49 5.52
N HIS A 110 8.15 22.41 5.79
CA HIS A 110 9.59 22.50 6.01
C HIS A 110 10.33 22.83 4.69
N PRO A 111 11.15 23.91 4.65
CA PRO A 111 11.83 24.37 3.44
C PRO A 111 12.67 23.31 2.75
N GLY A 112 13.35 22.47 3.54
CA GLY A 112 14.22 21.38 3.05
C GLY A 112 13.53 20.40 2.09
N LYS A 113 12.20 20.22 2.16
CA LYS A 113 11.46 19.37 1.22
C LYS A 113 10.80 20.16 0.10
N TRP A 114 10.15 21.28 0.42
CA TRP A 114 9.20 21.91 -0.52
C TRP A 114 9.77 23.06 -1.35
N ASN A 115 10.85 23.74 -0.90
CA ASN A 115 11.40 24.91 -1.60
C ASN A 115 11.90 24.60 -3.02
N ARG A 116 12.14 23.33 -3.33
CA ARG A 116 12.55 22.94 -4.67
C ARG A 116 11.42 23.04 -5.71
N TYR A 117 10.15 23.02 -5.27
CA TYR A 117 8.97 23.01 -6.14
C TYR A 117 8.33 24.37 -6.36
N VAL A 118 8.73 25.40 -5.59
CA VAL A 118 8.21 26.76 -5.75
C VAL A 118 8.88 27.49 -6.91
N GLU A 119 8.34 28.63 -7.32
CA GLU A 119 8.95 29.50 -8.34
C GLU A 119 10.39 29.88 -7.95
N GLY A 120 11.31 29.77 -8.91
CA GLY A 120 12.75 29.97 -8.67
C GLY A 120 13.46 28.79 -7.98
N GLY A 121 12.74 27.68 -7.72
CA GLY A 121 13.28 26.41 -7.23
C GLY A 121 14.07 25.63 -8.29
N SER A 122 14.23 24.32 -8.06
CA SER A 122 15.05 23.46 -8.95
C SER A 122 14.25 22.69 -9.99
N VAL A 123 12.92 22.71 -9.93
CA VAL A 123 12.05 22.06 -10.94
C VAL A 123 11.57 23.07 -11.98
N THR A 124 11.44 22.62 -13.24
CA THR A 124 11.03 23.47 -14.36
C THR A 124 9.57 23.89 -14.26
N ASN A 125 8.68 22.94 -13.93
CA ASN A 125 7.25 23.19 -13.79
C ASN A 125 6.95 23.39 -12.30
N CYS A 126 7.05 24.63 -11.85
CA CYS A 126 6.82 25.00 -10.45
C CYS A 126 5.35 24.82 -10.04
N ILE A 127 5.14 24.67 -8.73
CA ILE A 127 3.84 24.50 -8.11
C ILE A 127 3.51 25.81 -7.37
N PRO A 128 2.38 26.46 -7.69
CA PRO A 128 1.95 27.68 -7.02
C PRO A 128 1.73 27.48 -5.52
N ALA A 129 1.95 28.53 -4.73
CA ALA A 129 1.81 28.47 -3.26
C ALA A 129 0.39 28.14 -2.78
N HIS A 130 -0.64 28.34 -3.59
CA HIS A 130 -2.03 28.00 -3.25
C HIS A 130 -2.36 26.52 -3.48
N VAL A 131 -1.42 25.73 -4.00
CA VAL A 131 -1.62 24.29 -4.23
C VAL A 131 -0.92 23.52 -3.11
N ASP A 132 -1.69 22.71 -2.39
CA ASP A 132 -1.12 21.77 -1.42
C ASP A 132 -0.55 20.55 -2.15
N ILE A 133 0.75 20.33 -1.98
CA ILE A 133 1.47 19.20 -2.56
C ILE A 133 1.37 18.06 -1.57
N GLN A 134 0.88 16.90 -2.00
CA GLN A 134 0.57 15.81 -1.09
C GLN A 134 1.30 14.54 -1.48
N GLN A 135 1.95 13.90 -0.51
CA GLN A 135 2.51 12.55 -0.63
C GLN A 135 1.93 11.65 0.47
N GLY A 136 1.55 10.43 0.12
CA GLY A 136 0.87 9.55 1.05
C GLY A 136 0.61 8.15 0.51
N TYR A 137 -0.55 7.63 0.88
CA TYR A 137 -0.95 6.23 0.69
C TYR A 137 -2.23 6.15 -0.12
N GLY A 138 -2.32 5.12 -0.96
CA GLY A 138 -3.53 4.79 -1.71
C GLY A 138 -4.13 3.47 -1.24
N ILE A 139 -5.44 3.38 -1.23
CA ILE A 139 -6.16 2.11 -1.17
C ILE A 139 -7.11 2.06 -2.34
N CYS A 140 -7.09 0.98 -3.10
CA CYS A 140 -8.08 0.73 -4.15
C CYS A 140 -8.85 -0.53 -3.81
N VAL A 141 -10.18 -0.43 -3.70
CA VAL A 141 -11.08 -1.56 -3.45
C VAL A 141 -11.80 -1.89 -4.75
N ARG A 142 -11.84 -3.16 -5.14
CA ARG A 142 -12.53 -3.58 -6.37
C ARG A 142 -14.01 -3.20 -6.26
N LYS A 143 -14.56 -2.56 -7.30
CA LYS A 143 -15.98 -2.18 -7.33
C LYS A 143 -16.87 -3.39 -7.05
N GLY A 144 -17.87 -3.20 -6.18
CA GLY A 144 -18.78 -4.25 -5.72
C GLY A 144 -18.35 -4.94 -4.42
N ILE A 145 -17.12 -4.75 -3.95
CA ILE A 145 -16.72 -5.18 -2.60
C ILE A 145 -17.14 -4.10 -1.60
N SER A 146 -17.90 -4.49 -0.59
CA SER A 146 -18.37 -3.56 0.45
C SER A 146 -17.28 -3.30 1.48
N SER A 147 -17.03 -2.02 1.79
CA SER A 147 -16.15 -1.59 2.88
C SER A 147 -16.99 -1.33 4.14
N ARG A 148 -16.47 -1.70 5.31
CA ARG A 148 -17.16 -1.57 6.60
C ARG A 148 -16.43 -0.58 7.50
N LYS A 149 -17.18 0.30 8.16
CA LYS A 149 -16.65 1.14 9.25
C LYS A 149 -16.18 0.27 10.42
N LEU A 150 -14.92 0.43 10.82
CA LEU A 150 -14.27 -0.39 11.85
C LEU A 150 -15.03 -0.43 13.18
N TRP A 151 -15.51 0.72 13.64
CA TRP A 151 -16.10 0.90 14.96
C TRP A 151 -17.63 0.75 14.98
N VAL A 152 -18.21 0.05 14.01
CA VAL A 152 -19.65 -0.26 14.01
C VAL A 152 -19.89 -1.63 14.65
N PRO A 153 -20.58 -1.70 15.82
CA PRO A 153 -20.82 -2.96 16.53
C PRO A 153 -21.43 -4.05 15.65
N LEU A 154 -21.00 -5.30 15.83
CA LEU A 154 -21.58 -6.45 15.13
C LEU A 154 -22.81 -7.03 15.83
N ALA A 155 -22.99 -6.72 17.11
CA ALA A 155 -23.84 -7.48 18.04
C ALA A 155 -25.37 -7.34 17.85
N ASP A 156 -25.86 -6.59 16.86
CA ASP A 156 -27.31 -6.50 16.64
C ASP A 156 -27.65 -6.40 15.14
N SER A 157 -27.67 -7.55 14.45
CA SER A 157 -28.00 -7.63 13.01
C SER A 157 -29.40 -7.08 12.67
N LYS A 158 -30.28 -6.94 13.66
CA LYS A 158 -31.61 -6.33 13.51
C LYS A 158 -31.61 -4.80 13.64
N ASN A 159 -30.55 -4.22 14.22
CA ASN A 159 -30.35 -2.79 14.44
C ASN A 159 -29.01 -2.32 13.85
N MET A 160 -28.49 -3.00 12.83
CA MET A 160 -27.33 -2.49 12.11
C MET A 160 -27.70 -1.15 11.49
N ALA A 161 -26.90 -0.13 11.78
CA ALA A 161 -27.05 1.16 11.11
C ALA A 161 -26.97 0.92 9.60
N THR A 162 -27.84 1.58 8.84
CA THR A 162 -27.95 1.42 7.39
C THR A 162 -26.66 1.74 6.62
N ASP A 163 -25.69 2.37 7.29
CA ASP A 163 -24.38 2.78 6.78
C ASP A 163 -23.21 1.93 7.33
N ALA A 164 -23.49 0.79 7.97
CA ALA A 164 -22.45 -0.07 8.54
C ALA A 164 -21.51 -0.63 7.47
N ASP A 165 -22.10 -1.18 6.41
CA ASP A 165 -21.41 -1.70 5.22
C ASP A 165 -21.75 -0.77 4.05
N ILE A 166 -20.75 -0.07 3.51
CA ILE A 166 -20.90 0.91 2.44
C ILE A 166 -20.27 0.31 1.18
N ALA A 167 -21.09 0.10 0.17
CA ALA A 167 -20.66 -0.39 -1.15
C ALA A 167 -20.39 0.74 -2.16
N GLU A 168 -20.61 2.00 -1.76
CA GLU A 168 -20.54 3.18 -2.62
C GLU A 168 -19.30 4.05 -2.36
N ALA A 169 -18.99 4.92 -3.33
CA ALA A 169 -17.78 5.73 -3.45
C ALA A 169 -17.48 6.71 -2.29
N ASP A 170 -18.41 6.97 -1.37
CA ASP A 170 -18.20 7.85 -0.20
C ASP A 170 -17.75 7.09 1.07
N CYS A 171 -17.09 5.95 0.89
CA CYS A 171 -16.62 5.11 2.00
C CYS A 171 -15.26 5.54 2.59
N HIS A 172 -14.81 6.80 2.40
CA HIS A 172 -13.58 7.30 3.04
C HIS A 172 -13.64 7.15 4.57
N SER A 173 -14.83 7.31 5.15
CA SER A 173 -15.12 7.07 6.58
C SER A 173 -14.99 5.62 7.05
N CYS A 174 -14.82 4.65 6.14
CA CYS A 174 -14.55 3.25 6.47
C CYS A 174 -13.07 2.97 6.76
N PHE A 175 -12.19 3.96 6.53
CA PHE A 175 -10.75 3.83 6.73
C PHE A 175 -10.28 4.66 7.92
N GLU A 176 -9.26 4.15 8.61
CA GLU A 176 -8.63 4.85 9.72
C GLU A 176 -7.14 5.08 9.42
N PRO A 177 -6.74 6.34 9.11
CA PRO A 177 -5.34 6.71 8.99
C PRO A 177 -4.73 6.93 10.38
N ILE A 178 -3.72 6.13 10.71
CA ILE A 178 -3.03 6.16 12.01
C ILE A 178 -1.60 6.67 11.80
N SER A 179 -1.29 7.81 12.40
CA SER A 179 0.03 8.43 12.29
C SER A 179 1.09 7.67 13.09
N ILE A 180 2.16 7.26 12.41
CA ILE A 180 3.32 6.56 12.99
C ILE A 180 4.60 7.39 12.79
N THR A 181 4.61 8.60 13.36
CA THR A 181 5.70 9.57 13.21
C THR A 181 6.82 9.36 14.23
N THR A 182 8.08 9.58 13.83
CA THR A 182 9.25 9.45 14.71
C THR A 182 9.54 10.68 15.58
N GLY A 183 8.76 11.76 15.44
CA GLY A 183 8.93 13.01 16.18
C GLY A 183 8.73 14.24 15.29
N LEU A 184 9.48 15.31 15.57
CA LEU A 184 9.45 16.55 14.79
C LEU A 184 9.94 16.32 13.35
N TYR A 185 9.18 16.81 12.37
CA TYR A 185 9.56 16.78 10.97
C TYR A 185 10.63 17.84 10.65
N LEU A 186 11.79 17.40 10.16
CA LEU A 186 12.94 18.25 9.84
C LEU A 186 13.16 18.44 8.33
N GLY A 187 12.13 18.20 7.51
CA GLY A 187 12.24 18.40 6.06
C GLY A 187 13.01 17.34 5.29
N GLN A 188 13.36 16.23 5.94
CA GLN A 188 14.17 15.16 5.37
C GLN A 188 13.54 13.80 5.58
N ARG A 189 13.95 12.84 4.74
CA ARG A 189 13.45 11.45 4.71
C ARG A 189 13.41 10.78 6.09
N ASP A 190 14.46 10.97 6.88
CA ASP A 190 14.63 10.34 8.20
C ASP A 190 13.53 10.70 9.22
N THR A 191 12.90 11.86 9.02
CA THR A 191 11.87 12.42 9.91
C THR A 191 10.52 12.55 9.25
N GLU A 192 10.39 12.05 8.01
CA GLU A 192 9.17 12.16 7.23
C GLU A 192 8.02 11.43 7.95
N PRO A 193 6.85 12.08 8.13
CA PRO A 193 5.68 11.43 8.68
C PRO A 193 5.30 10.17 7.88
N ARG A 194 4.86 9.14 8.61
CA ARG A 194 4.38 7.87 8.06
C ARG A 194 2.98 7.60 8.58
N LEU A 195 2.18 6.86 7.82
CA LEU A 195 0.85 6.39 8.20
C LEU A 195 0.79 4.86 8.15
N VAL A 196 -0.14 4.34 8.94
CA VAL A 196 -0.75 3.03 8.76
C VAL A 196 -2.20 3.30 8.38
N ILE A 197 -2.68 2.78 7.26
CA ILE A 197 -4.10 2.90 6.90
C ILE A 197 -4.78 1.58 7.18
N MET A 198 -5.75 1.59 8.10
CA MET A 198 -6.58 0.43 8.43
C MET A 198 -7.89 0.49 7.66
N GLY A 199 -8.28 -0.64 7.07
CA GLY A 199 -9.57 -0.81 6.43
C GLY A 199 -10.18 -2.18 6.75
N ARG A 200 -11.47 -2.31 6.50
CA ARG A 200 -12.20 -3.58 6.62
C ARG A 200 -13.12 -3.78 5.43
N ALA A 201 -13.03 -4.94 4.81
CA ALA A 201 -13.88 -5.34 3.71
C ALA A 201 -14.77 -6.51 4.14
N LYS A 202 -16.00 -6.52 3.64
CA LYS A 202 -16.88 -7.69 3.72
C LYS A 202 -16.70 -8.53 2.47
N LEU A 203 -16.31 -9.76 2.66
CA LEU A 203 -16.15 -10.76 1.61
C LEU A 203 -17.35 -11.68 1.61
N GLU A 204 -17.86 -12.00 0.42
CA GLU A 204 -19.00 -12.90 0.22
C GLU A 204 -18.65 -13.93 -0.87
N SER A 205 -18.80 -15.22 -0.55
CA SER A 205 -18.54 -16.35 -1.46
C SER A 205 -19.42 -17.53 -1.07
N ASP A 206 -20.12 -18.16 -2.01
CA ASP A 206 -20.87 -19.40 -1.81
C ASP A 206 -21.85 -19.39 -0.62
N GLY A 207 -22.46 -18.24 -0.33
CA GLY A 207 -23.38 -18.05 0.81
C GLY A 207 -22.68 -17.84 2.16
N GLU A 208 -21.35 -17.85 2.21
CA GLU A 208 -20.56 -17.44 3.36
C GLU A 208 -20.18 -15.96 3.29
N SER A 209 -20.15 -15.31 4.45
CA SER A 209 -19.60 -13.96 4.58
C SER A 209 -18.55 -13.91 5.69
N ARG A 210 -17.43 -13.25 5.41
CA ARG A 210 -16.33 -12.99 6.35
C ARG A 210 -15.87 -11.55 6.24
N TYR A 211 -15.20 -11.06 7.29
CA TYR A 211 -14.52 -9.78 7.21
C TYR A 211 -13.01 -9.94 7.07
N LEU A 212 -12.45 -9.10 6.21
CA LEU A 212 -11.03 -8.93 6.02
C LEU A 212 -10.62 -7.58 6.58
N ASN A 213 -9.85 -7.58 7.66
CA ASN A 213 -9.13 -6.41 8.13
C ASN A 213 -7.79 -6.32 7.42
N TYR A 214 -7.40 -5.15 6.97
CA TYR A 214 -6.16 -4.96 6.24
C TYR A 214 -5.48 -3.65 6.61
N LEU A 215 -4.15 -3.69 6.63
CA LEU A 215 -3.28 -2.56 6.91
C LEU A 215 -2.40 -2.27 5.69
N ASN A 216 -2.44 -1.04 5.20
CA ASN A 216 -1.44 -0.50 4.27
C ASN A 216 -0.37 0.24 5.08
N ILE A 217 0.89 -0.21 4.98
CA ILE A 217 1.99 0.37 5.74
C ILE A 217 3.17 0.80 4.85
N HIS A 218 3.95 1.73 5.36
CA HIS A 218 5.27 2.06 4.82
C HIS A 218 6.15 2.45 5.99
N LEU A 219 6.99 1.52 6.45
CA LEU A 219 7.84 1.74 7.62
C LEU A 219 8.99 2.69 7.27
N ASN A 220 9.60 3.28 8.29
CA ASN A 220 10.60 4.30 8.06
C ASN A 220 11.94 3.76 7.53
N THR A 221 12.63 4.63 6.79
CA THR A 221 13.96 4.40 6.24
C THR A 221 14.82 5.59 6.59
N LEU A 222 16.02 5.33 7.11
CA LEU A 222 16.98 6.39 7.38
C LEU A 222 17.96 6.52 6.21
N SER A 223 18.29 7.75 5.85
CA SER A 223 19.26 8.06 4.81
C SER A 223 20.63 7.49 5.18
N GLY A 224 21.24 6.75 4.26
CA GLY A 224 22.51 6.05 4.49
C GLY A 224 22.40 4.72 5.24
N GLU A 225 21.19 4.25 5.57
CA GLU A 225 21.05 2.89 6.11
C GLU A 225 21.51 1.86 5.07
N ARG A 226 22.06 0.75 5.55
CA ARG A 226 22.62 -0.37 4.75
C ARG A 226 23.86 -0.02 3.93
N GLU A 227 24.46 1.15 4.14
CA GLU A 227 25.77 1.54 3.57
C GLU A 227 26.97 1.17 4.47
N GLY A 228 26.80 0.19 5.36
CA GLY A 228 27.85 -0.30 6.26
C GLY A 228 27.98 0.43 7.62
N ASN A 229 27.17 1.46 7.88
CA ASN A 229 27.17 2.14 9.18
C ASN A 229 26.33 1.36 10.23
N VAL A 230 27.01 0.56 11.06
CA VAL A 230 26.38 -0.28 12.09
C VAL A 230 25.48 0.51 13.05
N ARG A 231 25.94 1.68 13.50
CA ARG A 231 25.17 2.52 14.44
C ARG A 231 23.87 3.02 13.81
N LEU A 232 23.95 3.44 12.54
CA LEU A 232 22.81 3.92 11.79
C LEU A 232 21.81 2.79 11.51
N ASN A 233 22.29 1.62 11.10
CA ASN A 233 21.46 0.43 10.87
C ASN A 233 20.69 0.02 12.13
N ARG A 234 21.38 0.01 13.29
CA ARG A 234 20.73 -0.27 14.58
C ARG A 234 19.67 0.76 14.93
N ARG A 235 19.93 2.05 14.69
CA ARG A 235 18.95 3.12 14.94
C ARG A 235 17.74 3.00 14.03
N ALA A 236 17.95 2.67 12.76
CA ALA A 236 16.88 2.43 11.79
C ALA A 236 16.01 1.25 12.22
N GLY A 237 16.63 0.11 12.54
CA GLY A 237 15.93 -1.09 13.03
C GLY A 237 15.12 -0.82 14.30
N ALA A 238 15.71 -0.17 15.31
CA ALA A 238 15.00 0.19 16.54
C ALA A 238 13.85 1.18 16.31
N SER A 239 13.89 1.97 15.24
CA SER A 239 12.78 2.84 14.86
C SER A 239 11.64 2.06 14.24
N ARG A 240 11.93 1.17 13.29
CA ARG A 240 10.92 0.32 12.65
C ARG A 240 10.33 -0.68 13.63
N LEU A 241 11.11 -1.22 14.56
CA LEU A 241 10.62 -2.15 15.59
C LEU A 241 9.53 -1.49 16.42
N ARG A 242 9.72 -0.24 16.86
CA ARG A 242 8.69 0.53 17.56
C ARG A 242 7.43 0.77 16.73
N GLN A 243 7.57 0.94 15.41
CA GLN A 243 6.43 1.05 14.51
C GLN A 243 5.67 -0.29 14.39
N VAL A 244 6.40 -1.42 14.32
CA VAL A 244 5.81 -2.76 14.32
C VAL A 244 5.11 -3.08 15.64
N GLU A 245 5.72 -2.75 16.78
CA GLU A 245 5.09 -2.88 18.10
C GLU A 245 3.78 -2.09 18.17
N LEU A 246 3.78 -0.83 17.73
CA LEU A 246 2.55 -0.03 17.66
C LEU A 246 1.49 -0.70 16.78
N ILE A 247 1.86 -1.23 15.62
CA ILE A 247 0.93 -1.93 14.73
C ILE A 247 0.35 -3.18 15.41
N LEU A 248 1.19 -4.03 15.98
CA LEU A 248 0.75 -5.30 16.55
C LEU A 248 -0.02 -5.11 17.86
N ASP A 249 0.45 -4.24 18.75
CA ASP A 249 -0.15 -4.09 20.08
C ASP A 249 -1.32 -3.10 20.04
N ASN A 250 -1.13 -1.92 19.46
CA ASN A 250 -2.11 -0.84 19.56
C ASN A 250 -3.18 -0.86 18.46
N ILE A 251 -2.95 -1.59 17.37
CA ILE A 251 -3.93 -1.71 16.28
C ILE A 251 -4.52 -3.12 16.25
N VAL A 252 -3.68 -4.12 15.98
CA VAL A 252 -4.14 -5.50 15.82
C VAL A 252 -4.67 -6.05 17.15
N SER A 253 -3.89 -6.01 18.23
CA SER A 253 -4.29 -6.56 19.53
C SER A 253 -5.42 -5.74 20.16
N ALA A 254 -5.35 -4.41 20.12
CA ALA A 254 -6.42 -3.54 20.60
C ALA A 254 -7.77 -3.85 19.92
N TYR A 255 -7.79 -4.03 18.60
CA TYR A 255 -8.99 -4.46 17.88
C TYR A 255 -9.44 -5.88 18.29
N GLN A 256 -8.50 -6.80 18.52
CA GLN A 256 -8.82 -8.16 18.93
C GLN A 256 -9.43 -8.24 20.34
N GLU A 257 -9.02 -7.35 21.25
CA GLU A 257 -9.53 -7.30 22.62
C GLU A 257 -10.96 -6.74 22.69
N THR A 258 -11.38 -5.94 21.71
CA THR A 258 -12.75 -5.42 21.65
C THR A 258 -13.74 -6.45 21.07
N THR A 259 -14.46 -7.12 21.97
CA THR A 259 -15.51 -8.10 21.63
C THR A 259 -16.73 -7.51 20.93
N ARG A 260 -16.92 -6.18 20.94
CA ARG A 260 -18.11 -5.51 20.40
C ARG A 260 -18.10 -5.35 18.87
N TYR A 261 -16.91 -5.24 18.27
CA TYR A 261 -16.73 -4.89 16.85
C TYR A 261 -16.25 -6.06 16.00
N ARG A 262 -15.92 -7.21 16.61
CA ARG A 262 -15.45 -8.43 15.95
C ARG A 262 -16.49 -9.54 15.96
N ILE A 263 -16.34 -10.49 15.03
CA ILE A 263 -17.20 -11.68 14.98
C ILE A 263 -17.04 -12.44 16.32
N PRO A 264 -18.14 -12.78 17.03
CA PRO A 264 -18.06 -13.44 18.33
C PRO A 264 -17.24 -14.74 18.31
N ALA A 265 -16.39 -14.92 19.32
CA ALA A 265 -15.45 -16.06 19.40
C ALA A 265 -16.11 -17.45 19.49
N GLY A 266 -17.40 -17.51 19.85
CA GLY A 266 -18.21 -18.73 19.88
C GLY A 266 -18.74 -19.19 18.51
N ILE A 267 -18.46 -18.43 17.44
CA ILE A 267 -18.74 -18.82 16.05
C ILE A 267 -17.59 -19.71 15.55
N GLU A 268 -17.91 -20.64 14.63
CA GLU A 268 -16.95 -21.55 14.03
C GLU A 268 -15.65 -20.84 13.56
N PRO A 269 -14.46 -21.44 13.75
CA PRO A 269 -13.19 -20.84 13.33
C PRO A 269 -13.17 -20.41 11.86
N SER A 270 -13.89 -21.13 11.01
CA SER A 270 -14.16 -20.87 9.59
C SER A 270 -14.98 -19.59 9.33
N ARG A 271 -15.33 -18.78 10.32
CA ARG A 271 -16.05 -17.52 10.11
C ARG A 271 -15.38 -16.33 10.78
N ARG A 272 -14.17 -16.49 11.29
CA ARG A 272 -13.42 -15.44 11.99
C ARG A 272 -12.86 -14.40 11.03
N ASP A 273 -12.61 -13.21 11.58
CA ASP A 273 -11.95 -12.12 10.87
C ASP A 273 -10.53 -12.50 10.47
N ILE A 274 -10.12 -12.08 9.28
CA ILE A 274 -8.76 -12.29 8.75
C ILE A 274 -8.01 -10.97 8.78
N TRP A 275 -6.70 -11.04 8.98
CA TRP A 275 -5.81 -9.88 8.97
C TRP A 275 -4.81 -9.94 7.84
N ILE A 276 -4.68 -8.85 7.12
CA ILE A 276 -3.59 -8.60 6.16
C ILE A 276 -2.76 -7.41 6.62
N ILE A 277 -1.43 -7.55 6.61
CA ILE A 277 -0.50 -6.43 6.76
C ILE A 277 0.36 -6.39 5.52
N GLY A 278 0.18 -5.36 4.68
CA GLY A 278 0.87 -5.25 3.40
C GLY A 278 1.51 -3.88 3.19
N GLY A 279 2.64 -3.87 2.48
CA GLY A 279 3.32 -2.63 2.12
C GLY A 279 4.84 -2.77 2.05
N ASP A 280 5.50 -1.61 2.11
CA ASP A 280 6.96 -1.50 2.17
C ASP A 280 7.40 -1.47 3.65
N PHE A 281 7.91 -2.61 4.12
CA PHE A 281 8.39 -2.74 5.50
C PHE A 281 9.79 -2.14 5.68
N ASN A 282 10.47 -1.77 4.59
CA ASN A 282 11.84 -1.28 4.61
C ASN A 282 12.76 -2.13 5.48
N THR A 283 12.57 -3.45 5.51
CA THR A 283 13.37 -4.35 6.34
C THR A 283 13.53 -5.73 5.71
N THR A 284 14.64 -6.41 6.01
CA THR A 284 15.01 -7.68 5.38
C THR A 284 14.40 -8.90 6.10
N PRO A 285 14.32 -10.07 5.45
CA PRO A 285 13.61 -11.24 6.00
C PRO A 285 14.14 -11.79 7.33
N ASP A 286 15.40 -11.49 7.63
CA ASP A 286 16.18 -11.88 8.81
C ASP A 286 16.15 -10.84 9.94
N SER A 287 15.49 -9.71 9.71
CA SER A 287 15.39 -8.62 10.68
C SER A 287 14.53 -8.95 11.89
N GLU A 288 14.71 -8.20 12.98
CA GLU A 288 13.92 -8.35 14.20
C GLU A 288 12.45 -8.00 13.98
N GLU A 289 12.19 -7.01 13.12
CA GLU A 289 10.85 -6.56 12.74
C GLU A 289 10.05 -7.70 12.08
N ILE A 290 10.62 -8.36 11.07
CA ILE A 290 9.96 -9.50 10.40
C ILE A 290 9.80 -10.69 11.35
N ARG A 291 10.80 -10.94 12.21
CA ARG A 291 10.70 -11.98 13.23
C ARG A 291 9.55 -11.72 14.20
N MET A 292 9.36 -10.49 14.66
CA MET A 292 8.27 -10.11 15.56
C MET A 292 6.89 -10.34 14.92
N ILE A 293 6.71 -9.94 13.66
CA ILE A 293 5.46 -10.18 12.92
C ILE A 293 5.15 -11.68 12.81
N ARG A 294 6.15 -12.50 12.46
CA ARG A 294 5.98 -13.96 12.40
C ARG A 294 5.67 -14.57 13.76
N GLN A 295 6.30 -14.08 14.83
CA GLN A 295 6.02 -14.52 16.20
C GLN A 295 4.60 -14.16 16.66
N ALA A 296 4.02 -13.08 16.13
CA ALA A 296 2.61 -12.72 16.32
C ALA A 296 1.63 -13.60 15.51
N GLY A 297 2.12 -14.62 14.79
CA GLY A 297 1.28 -15.59 14.06
C GLY A 297 0.99 -15.23 12.61
N PHE A 298 1.60 -14.17 12.08
CA PHE A 298 1.46 -13.78 10.68
C PHE A 298 2.40 -14.57 9.77
N ILE A 299 1.89 -15.00 8.62
CA ILE A 299 2.62 -15.76 7.59
C ILE A 299 2.83 -14.86 6.38
N ASP A 300 4.05 -14.85 5.84
CA ASP A 300 4.35 -14.22 4.56
C ASP A 300 3.69 -15.02 3.44
N VAL A 301 2.70 -14.44 2.77
CA VAL A 301 1.89 -15.14 1.76
C VAL A 301 2.53 -15.17 0.38
N ILE A 302 3.74 -14.62 0.25
CA ILE A 302 4.56 -14.68 -0.97
C ILE A 302 5.98 -15.15 -0.59
N PRO A 303 6.16 -16.43 -0.22
CA PRO A 303 7.45 -16.92 0.26
C PRO A 303 8.52 -17.00 -0.84
N ASP A 304 8.14 -17.22 -2.11
CA ASP A 304 9.07 -17.19 -3.24
C ASP A 304 9.34 -15.73 -3.66
N LYS A 305 10.43 -15.18 -3.15
CA LYS A 305 10.84 -13.79 -3.41
C LYS A 305 11.70 -13.63 -4.68
N ARG A 306 11.69 -14.61 -5.60
CA ARG A 306 12.35 -14.46 -6.91
C ARG A 306 11.54 -13.53 -7.79
N ILE A 307 12.19 -12.59 -8.44
CA ILE A 307 11.55 -11.59 -9.30
C ILE A 307 11.12 -12.23 -10.62
N GLU A 308 9.86 -12.03 -10.98
CA GLU A 308 9.36 -12.15 -12.33
C GLU A 308 9.45 -10.77 -12.99
N ASP A 309 10.09 -10.68 -14.15
CA ASP A 309 10.31 -9.40 -14.83
C ASP A 309 9.51 -9.40 -16.12
N ALA A 310 8.84 -8.29 -16.42
CA ALA A 310 8.12 -8.13 -17.69
C ALA A 310 9.04 -8.33 -18.91
N ASN A 311 10.35 -8.10 -18.75
CA ASN A 311 11.37 -8.56 -19.68
C ASN A 311 12.08 -9.82 -19.12
N PRO A 312 11.82 -11.03 -19.65
CA PRO A 312 12.42 -12.27 -19.14
C PRO A 312 13.95 -12.32 -19.31
N ASP A 313 14.52 -11.54 -20.24
CA ASP A 313 15.98 -11.42 -20.44
C ASP A 313 16.64 -10.41 -19.49
N SER A 314 15.86 -9.79 -18.61
CA SER A 314 16.35 -8.85 -17.61
C SER A 314 17.31 -9.51 -16.63
N VAL A 315 18.38 -8.79 -16.26
CA VAL A 315 19.31 -9.24 -15.22
C VAL A 315 18.66 -9.43 -13.86
N PHE A 316 17.48 -8.85 -13.62
CA PHE A 316 16.72 -8.99 -12.39
C PHE A 316 15.84 -10.24 -12.37
N HIS A 317 15.53 -10.84 -13.53
CA HIS A 317 14.69 -12.03 -13.58
C HIS A 317 15.31 -13.18 -12.77
N ASN A 318 14.50 -13.84 -11.94
CA ASN A 318 14.90 -14.86 -10.97
C ASN A 318 15.88 -14.42 -9.87
N ARG A 319 16.24 -13.14 -9.76
CA ARG A 319 16.95 -12.63 -8.57
C ARG A 319 16.01 -12.57 -7.37
N ILE A 320 16.54 -12.82 -6.18
CA ILE A 320 15.77 -12.69 -4.94
C ILE A 320 15.69 -11.21 -4.55
N GLY A 321 14.48 -10.70 -4.36
CA GLY A 321 14.25 -9.34 -3.86
C GLY A 321 12.90 -8.76 -4.29
N SER A 322 12.61 -7.59 -3.75
CA SER A 322 11.44 -6.77 -4.09
C SER A 322 11.82 -5.32 -4.38
N LYS A 323 13.07 -4.92 -4.14
CA LYS A 323 13.60 -3.57 -4.41
C LYS A 323 15.00 -3.64 -5.01
N TRP A 324 15.33 -2.75 -5.93
CA TRP A 324 16.65 -2.65 -6.58
C TRP A 324 17.10 -1.20 -6.77
N SER A 325 18.35 -0.98 -7.20
CA SER A 325 18.81 0.34 -7.62
C SER A 325 18.44 0.57 -9.09
N LEU A 326 17.82 1.70 -9.41
CA LEU A 326 17.56 2.12 -10.80
C LEU A 326 18.82 2.59 -11.52
N HIS A 327 19.88 2.94 -10.78
CA HIS A 327 21.12 3.51 -11.33
C HIS A 327 22.30 2.54 -11.33
N ASP A 328 22.20 1.45 -10.57
CA ASP A 328 23.26 0.43 -10.49
C ASP A 328 22.69 -0.98 -10.46
N SER A 329 22.68 -1.65 -11.61
CA SER A 329 22.22 -3.04 -11.76
C SER A 329 23.14 -4.08 -11.12
N LYS A 330 24.34 -3.67 -10.68
CA LYS A 330 25.26 -4.54 -9.93
C LYS A 330 24.89 -4.62 -8.45
N THR A 331 24.23 -3.60 -7.91
CA THR A 331 23.69 -3.66 -6.56
C THR A 331 22.65 -4.77 -6.47
N PRO A 332 22.82 -5.76 -5.58
CA PRO A 332 21.86 -6.84 -5.42
C PRO A 332 20.47 -6.30 -5.04
N ALA A 333 19.43 -6.94 -5.57
CA ALA A 333 18.08 -6.68 -5.10
C ALA A 333 17.95 -7.09 -3.63
N ILE A 334 17.11 -6.38 -2.89
CA ILE A 334 16.80 -6.65 -1.48
C ILE A 334 15.31 -6.91 -1.33
N ASN A 335 14.93 -7.74 -0.37
CA ASN A 335 13.53 -7.97 -0.06
C ASN A 335 13.09 -7.07 1.10
N VAL A 336 12.14 -6.17 0.83
CA VAL A 336 11.61 -5.19 1.80
C VAL A 336 10.10 -5.05 1.75
N ASP A 337 9.46 -5.59 0.71
CA ASP A 337 8.02 -5.54 0.53
C ASP A 337 7.41 -6.89 0.95
N TYR A 338 6.31 -6.84 1.69
CA TYR A 338 5.64 -8.05 2.17
C TYR A 338 4.13 -7.90 2.12
N ILE A 339 3.46 -9.04 2.00
CA ILE A 339 2.06 -9.20 2.37
C ILE A 339 2.05 -10.32 3.39
N PHE A 340 1.61 -10.00 4.60
CA PHE A 340 1.44 -10.95 5.69
C PHE A 340 -0.04 -11.24 5.89
N CYS A 341 -0.38 -12.50 6.13
CA CYS A 341 -1.73 -12.91 6.52
C CYS A 341 -1.70 -13.56 7.91
N GLY A 342 -2.68 -13.24 8.74
CA GLY A 342 -2.87 -13.78 10.09
C GLY A 342 -4.33 -14.11 10.37
N LEU A 343 -4.56 -15.09 11.23
CA LEU A 343 -5.87 -15.38 11.83
C LEU A 343 -5.85 -15.09 13.33
N GLU A 344 -7.02 -14.85 13.89
CA GLU A 344 -7.25 -14.70 15.33
C GLU A 344 -6.56 -15.82 16.15
N GLN A 345 -5.70 -15.46 17.12
CA GLN A 345 -5.21 -16.30 18.25
C GLN A 345 -4.56 -17.64 17.91
N PHE A 346 -4.33 -17.95 16.64
CA PHE A 346 -3.72 -19.18 16.18
C PHE A 346 -2.68 -18.85 15.11
N THR A 347 -1.51 -19.46 15.22
CA THR A 347 -0.72 -19.77 14.02
C THR A 347 -1.57 -20.70 13.17
N PHE A 348 -1.73 -20.42 11.87
CA PHE A 348 -2.35 -21.36 10.96
C PHE A 348 -1.78 -22.76 11.22
N ALA A 349 -2.64 -23.78 11.31
CA ALA A 349 -2.16 -25.14 11.08
C ALA A 349 -1.49 -25.15 9.69
N SER A 350 -0.45 -25.96 9.50
CA SER A 350 0.38 -25.96 8.28
C SER A 350 -0.40 -26.15 6.96
N ASP A 351 -1.69 -26.48 7.05
CA ASP A 351 -2.66 -26.76 5.98
C ASP A 351 -3.82 -25.74 5.89
N GLY A 352 -3.92 -24.75 6.80
CA GLY A 352 -5.10 -23.88 6.92
C GLY A 352 -5.14 -22.66 6.00
N LEU A 353 -4.09 -22.39 5.23
CA LEU A 353 -4.06 -21.27 4.28
C LEU A 353 -3.31 -21.69 3.01
N ASN A 354 -4.03 -21.66 1.89
CA ASN A 354 -3.45 -21.98 0.61
C ASN A 354 -3.02 -20.69 -0.11
N THR A 355 -1.71 -20.56 -0.35
CA THR A 355 -1.06 -19.47 -1.09
C THR A 355 -0.48 -19.92 -2.43
N THR A 356 -0.80 -21.12 -2.92
CA THR A 356 -0.15 -21.66 -4.14
C THR A 356 -0.44 -20.83 -5.38
N GLU A 357 -1.51 -20.03 -5.36
CA GLU A 357 -1.87 -19.10 -6.43
C GLU A 357 -1.30 -17.67 -6.22
N SER A 358 -0.63 -17.40 -5.09
CA SER A 358 0.17 -16.19 -4.92
C SER A 358 1.30 -16.16 -5.94
N ARG A 359 1.60 -14.98 -6.46
CA ARG A 359 2.61 -14.82 -7.51
C ARG A 359 3.90 -14.25 -6.96
N ARG A 360 4.98 -14.53 -7.68
CA ARG A 360 6.31 -13.95 -7.43
C ARG A 360 6.26 -12.42 -7.49
N PRO A 361 7.16 -11.70 -6.79
CA PRO A 361 7.33 -10.26 -6.98
C PRO A 361 7.50 -9.91 -8.46
N PHE A 362 6.69 -8.99 -8.97
CA PHE A 362 6.67 -8.64 -10.38
C PHE A 362 7.31 -7.26 -10.62
N ARG A 363 8.28 -7.20 -11.53
CA ARG A 363 8.87 -5.94 -12.01
C ARG A 363 8.16 -5.50 -13.29
N PRO A 364 7.24 -4.52 -13.23
CA PRO A 364 6.60 -4.00 -14.44
C PRO A 364 7.60 -3.25 -15.33
N CYS A 365 7.34 -3.26 -16.63
CA CYS A 365 8.11 -2.49 -17.60
C CYS A 365 7.44 -1.13 -17.85
N PHE A 366 8.16 -0.05 -17.56
CA PHE A 366 7.78 1.31 -17.93
C PHE A 366 8.49 1.71 -19.21
N GLU A 367 7.75 2.29 -20.16
CA GLU A 367 8.35 2.84 -21.39
C GLU A 367 9.18 4.09 -21.11
N ASP A 368 8.75 4.90 -20.14
CA ASP A 368 9.50 6.04 -19.63
C ASP A 368 10.15 5.67 -18.28
N PRO A 369 11.48 5.49 -18.24
CA PRO A 369 12.19 5.14 -17.02
C PRO A 369 12.07 6.20 -15.91
N ALA A 370 11.69 7.44 -16.22
CA ALA A 370 11.51 8.49 -15.21
C ALA A 370 10.34 8.18 -14.25
N PHE A 371 9.38 7.35 -14.68
CA PHE A 371 8.25 6.91 -13.87
C PHE A 371 8.44 5.51 -13.27
N ALA A 372 9.56 4.84 -13.56
CA ALA A 372 9.79 3.48 -13.08
C ALA A 372 9.93 3.44 -11.55
N SER A 373 9.18 2.53 -10.94
CA SER A 373 9.39 2.19 -9.53
C SER A 373 10.64 1.33 -9.37
N ASP A 374 11.38 1.58 -8.29
CA ASP A 374 12.47 0.71 -7.82
C ASP A 374 11.97 -0.49 -7.02
N HIS A 375 10.65 -0.63 -6.88
CA HIS A 375 9.99 -1.73 -6.18
C HIS A 375 9.21 -2.64 -7.15
N ALA A 376 9.24 -3.93 -6.85
CA ALA A 376 8.34 -4.91 -7.41
C ALA A 376 6.94 -4.72 -6.83
N LEU A 377 5.96 -5.08 -7.64
CA LEU A 377 4.59 -5.28 -7.23
C LEU A 377 4.43 -6.67 -6.63
N LEU A 378 3.67 -6.77 -5.55
CA LEU A 378 3.35 -8.01 -4.87
C LEU A 378 1.89 -8.38 -5.10
N PHE A 379 1.60 -9.65 -5.38
CA PHE A 379 0.24 -10.17 -5.49
C PHE A 379 0.11 -11.47 -4.72
N ALA A 380 -0.83 -11.50 -3.78
CA ALA A 380 -1.17 -12.67 -3.00
C ALA A 380 -2.58 -13.12 -3.30
N LYS A 381 -2.76 -14.42 -3.56
CA LYS A 381 -4.07 -15.07 -3.64
C LYS A 381 -4.14 -16.14 -2.56
N ILE A 382 -5.09 -15.93 -1.65
CA ILE A 382 -5.22 -16.63 -0.39
C ILE A 382 -6.55 -17.36 -0.40
N ARG A 383 -6.51 -18.69 -0.34
CA ARG A 383 -7.70 -19.53 -0.16
C ARG A 383 -7.75 -20.04 1.28
N LEU A 384 -8.89 -19.84 1.92
CA LEU A 384 -9.18 -20.14 3.33
C LEU A 384 -10.01 -21.40 3.49
#